data_AF-A0A0K9Y1W7-F1
#
_entry.id   AF-A0A0K9Y1W7-F1
#
_cell.length_a   1.000
_cell.length_b   1.000
_cell.length_c   1.000
_cell.angle_alpha   90.00
_cell.angle_beta   90.00
_cell.angle_gamma   90.00
#
_symmetry.space_group_name_H-M   'P 1'
#
loop_
_entity.id
_entity.type
_entity.pdbx_description
1 polymer ?
#
loop_
_entity_poly.entity_id
_entity_poly.type
_entity_poly.pdbx_seq_one_letter_code
_entity_poly.pdbx_strand_id
1 'polypeptide(L)'
;MKVELKPEPCVPYIACEQKQPSNFYIFVGERISKKYEPDPYYCNRRRSLDDGGMKYTYKIKDNIYGDYPKDTIEFKSYSHLGRPMIEYYDTVLLFVGEYCGKLYQEKYQFFDLYKTKDGRWASPGDPYKFDKYQEDKTIKAQSIDFDPFIRISTIPPDDDDQRFQNYEAPYYRLIGDKAVPLMGTYIKDLIKVKMGGSLKNKNIDLDKIK
;
A
#
# COMPACT_ATOMS: atom_id res chain seq x y z
N MET A 1 44.09 15.09 20.17
CA MET A 1 42.94 14.28 20.64
C MET A 1 42.86 13.05 19.73
N LYS A 2 43.08 11.84 20.26
CA LYS A 2 42.92 10.59 19.49
C LYS A 2 41.47 10.11 19.68
N VAL A 3 40.73 9.98 18.58
CA VAL A 3 39.41 9.36 18.59
C VAL A 3 39.61 7.88 18.29
N GLU A 4 39.33 7.01 19.26
CA GLU A 4 39.27 5.56 19.05
C GLU A 4 37.82 5.17 18.76
N LEU A 5 37.56 4.69 17.54
CA LEU A 5 36.25 4.18 17.14
C LEU A 5 36.14 2.71 17.54
N LYS A 6 35.08 2.36 18.27
CA LYS A 6 34.72 0.97 18.52
C LYS A 6 33.89 0.46 17.34
N PRO A 7 34.24 -0.68 16.71
CA PRO A 7 33.45 -1.25 15.62
C PRO A 7 32.07 -1.63 16.13
N GLU A 8 31.03 -1.31 15.36
CA GLU A 8 29.67 -1.81 15.63
C GLU A 8 29.65 -3.34 15.39
N PRO A 9 29.15 -4.15 16.35
CA PRO A 9 29.01 -5.58 16.14
C PRO A 9 27.96 -5.86 15.06
N CYS A 10 28.38 -6.59 14.02
CA CYS A 10 27.48 -7.02 12.95
C CYS A 10 26.77 -8.34 13.28
N VAL A 11 25.65 -8.60 12.63
CA VAL A 11 24.92 -9.87 12.70
C VAL A 11 24.98 -10.62 11.36
N PRO A 12 25.02 -11.96 11.32
CA PRO A 12 24.89 -12.70 10.06
C PRO A 12 23.52 -12.46 9.42
N TYR A 13 23.49 -12.11 8.14
CA TYR A 13 22.26 -12.09 7.35
C TYR A 13 21.89 -13.54 6.98
N ILE A 14 20.67 -13.93 7.33
CA ILE A 14 20.03 -15.17 6.90
C ILE A 14 18.92 -14.79 5.93
N ALA A 15 19.01 -15.26 4.69
CA ALA A 15 17.99 -15.00 3.68
C ALA A 15 16.67 -15.69 4.04
N CYS A 16 15.56 -14.99 3.82
CA CYS A 16 14.25 -15.62 3.86
C CYS A 16 14.04 -16.35 2.52
N GLU A 17 14.09 -17.68 2.54
CA GLU A 17 13.91 -18.53 1.35
C GLU A 17 12.43 -18.71 0.96
N GLN A 18 11.51 -18.14 1.73
CA GLN A 18 10.08 -18.19 1.43
C GLN A 18 9.77 -17.32 0.20
N LYS A 19 9.35 -17.98 -0.88
CA LYS A 19 8.85 -17.32 -2.09
C LYS A 19 7.40 -16.86 -1.94
N GLN A 20 6.65 -17.56 -1.09
CA GLN A 20 5.24 -17.29 -0.81
C GLN A 20 5.04 -17.00 0.68
N PRO A 21 4.11 -16.11 1.03
CA PRO A 21 3.86 -15.77 2.41
C PRO A 21 3.17 -16.94 3.12
N SER A 22 3.48 -17.15 4.40
CA SER A 22 2.80 -18.16 5.22
C SER A 22 1.37 -17.76 5.55
N ASN A 23 1.14 -16.46 5.74
CA ASN A 23 -0.17 -15.86 5.90
C ASN A 23 -0.26 -14.60 5.04
N PHE A 24 -1.45 -14.30 4.53
CA PHE A 24 -1.69 -13.11 3.73
C PHE A 24 -2.91 -12.37 4.25
N TYR A 25 -2.80 -11.05 4.34
CA TYR A 25 -3.82 -10.19 4.90
C TYR A 25 -4.20 -9.10 3.91
N ILE A 26 -5.50 -8.92 3.71
CA ILE A 26 -6.06 -7.78 2.98
C ILE A 26 -6.99 -7.05 3.93
N PHE A 27 -6.80 -5.76 4.08
CA PHE A 27 -7.61 -4.96 4.99
C PHE A 27 -7.68 -3.49 4.56
N VAL A 28 -8.74 -2.82 4.98
CA VAL A 28 -8.83 -1.36 4.99
C VAL A 28 -8.11 -0.86 6.22
N GLY A 29 -7.04 -0.10 6.01
CA GLY A 29 -6.17 0.40 7.06
C GLY A 29 -6.25 1.91 7.19
N GLU A 30 -6.28 2.39 8.43
CA GLU A 30 -6.06 3.79 8.80
C GLU A 30 -4.72 3.90 9.54
N ARG A 31 -3.83 4.79 9.10
CA ARG A 31 -2.47 4.88 9.67
C ARG A 31 -2.51 5.43 11.10
N ILE A 32 -1.90 4.72 12.05
CA ILE A 32 -1.69 5.21 13.43
C ILE A 32 -0.32 5.86 13.55
N SER A 33 0.73 5.17 13.10
CA SER A 33 2.10 5.66 13.26
C SER A 33 3.02 5.10 12.18
N LYS A 34 4.18 5.76 12.05
CA LYS A 34 5.29 5.32 11.23
C LYS A 34 6.61 5.60 11.94
N LYS A 35 7.58 4.73 11.76
CA LYS A 35 8.94 4.88 12.30
C LYS A 35 9.94 4.32 11.31
N TYR A 36 11.00 5.08 11.04
CA TYR A 36 12.15 4.54 10.32
C TYR A 36 12.83 3.46 11.16
N GLU A 37 13.01 2.29 10.57
CA GLU A 37 13.63 1.13 11.20
C GLU A 37 14.78 0.64 10.31
N PRO A 38 16.03 1.05 10.59
CA PRO A 38 17.17 0.62 9.81
C PRO A 38 17.30 -0.90 9.87
N ASP A 39 17.82 -1.48 8.81
CA ASP A 39 18.17 -2.90 8.84
C ASP A 39 19.37 -3.12 9.77
N PRO A 40 19.47 -4.29 10.43
CA PRO A 40 20.64 -4.66 11.20
C PRO A 40 21.94 -4.53 10.40
N TYR A 41 23.03 -4.16 11.08
CA TYR A 41 24.35 -4.14 10.45
C TYR A 41 24.79 -5.59 10.14
N TYR A 42 24.78 -5.97 8.86
CA TYR A 42 24.99 -7.36 8.46
C TYR A 42 26.46 -7.66 8.11
N CYS A 43 27.03 -8.71 8.69
CA CYS A 43 28.45 -9.07 8.49
C CYS A 43 28.78 -9.48 7.05
N ASN A 44 27.88 -10.25 6.45
CA ASN A 44 28.02 -10.88 5.13
C ASN A 44 27.22 -10.13 4.05
N ARG A 45 26.79 -8.89 4.32
CA ARG A 45 26.01 -8.10 3.37
C ARG A 45 26.40 -6.62 3.41
N ARG A 46 27.12 -6.17 2.37
CA ARG A 46 27.68 -4.81 2.29
C ARG A 46 26.66 -3.71 1.97
N ARG A 47 25.43 -4.05 1.57
CA ARG A 47 24.32 -3.11 1.34
C ARG A 47 23.05 -3.65 1.99
N SER A 48 22.29 -2.80 2.68
CA SER A 48 20.90 -3.09 3.04
C SER A 48 20.11 -3.42 1.76
N LEU A 49 19.06 -4.22 1.89
CA LEU A 49 18.19 -4.59 0.78
C LEU A 49 17.52 -3.37 0.13
N ASP A 50 17.27 -2.31 0.90
CA ASP A 50 16.48 -1.12 0.51
C ASP A 50 16.83 0.14 1.34
N ASP A 51 18.07 0.29 1.84
CA ASP A 51 18.52 1.42 2.70
C ASP A 51 17.75 1.57 4.04
N GLY A 52 17.22 0.45 4.56
CA GLY A 52 16.34 0.39 5.72
C GLY A 52 14.86 0.48 5.34
N GLY A 53 13.96 0.09 6.23
CA GLY A 53 12.52 0.09 5.94
C GLY A 53 11.75 0.95 6.92
N MET A 54 10.54 1.30 6.52
CA MET A 54 9.59 2.02 7.37
C MET A 54 8.71 1.00 8.07
N LYS A 55 8.73 1.01 9.41
CA LYS A 55 7.76 0.28 10.22
C LYS A 55 6.50 1.12 10.33
N TYR A 56 5.37 0.51 10.00
CA TYR A 56 4.06 1.12 10.09
C TYR A 56 3.19 0.40 11.11
N THR A 57 2.34 1.17 11.78
CA THR A 57 1.24 0.66 12.59
C THR A 57 -0.06 1.21 12.03
N TYR A 58 -0.98 0.32 11.67
CA TYR A 58 -2.28 0.65 11.10
C TYR A 58 -3.39 0.09 11.97
N LYS A 59 -4.49 0.85 12.10
CA LYS A 59 -5.77 0.35 12.59
C LYS A 59 -6.48 -0.37 11.45
N ILE A 60 -6.93 -1.58 11.68
CA ILE A 60 -7.78 -2.35 10.77
C ILE A 60 -9.20 -1.84 10.94
N LYS A 61 -9.72 -1.19 9.89
CA LYS A 61 -11.11 -0.69 9.83
C LYS A 61 -12.04 -1.79 9.36
N ASP A 62 -11.66 -2.47 8.29
CA ASP A 62 -12.36 -3.61 7.72
C ASP A 62 -11.35 -4.72 7.39
N ASN A 63 -11.60 -5.91 7.92
CA ASN A 63 -10.82 -7.10 7.61
C ASN A 63 -11.44 -7.80 6.40
N ILE A 64 -10.68 -7.91 5.31
CA ILE A 64 -11.19 -8.40 4.03
C ILE A 64 -10.74 -9.85 3.76
N TYR A 65 -9.51 -10.20 4.14
CA TYR A 65 -8.94 -11.54 3.96
C TYR A 65 -7.88 -11.84 5.03
N GLY A 66 -7.81 -13.10 5.47
CA GLY A 66 -6.72 -13.62 6.32
C GLY A 66 -6.97 -13.56 7.83
N ASP A 67 -8.04 -12.91 8.29
CA ASP A 67 -8.48 -12.89 9.70
C ASP A 67 -7.37 -12.58 10.72
N TYR A 68 -6.73 -11.42 10.55
CA TYR A 68 -5.78 -10.90 11.54
C TYR A 68 -6.45 -10.76 12.93
N PRO A 69 -5.83 -11.30 14.00
CA PRO A 69 -6.49 -11.47 15.30
C PRO A 69 -6.62 -10.20 16.14
N LYS A 70 -6.04 -9.08 15.72
CA LYS A 70 -6.05 -7.80 16.44
C LYS A 70 -6.68 -6.72 15.57
N ASP A 71 -7.09 -5.61 16.19
CA ASP A 71 -7.60 -4.42 15.50
C ASP A 71 -6.47 -3.49 15.00
N THR A 72 -5.22 -3.76 15.38
CA THR A 72 -4.04 -3.04 14.89
C THR A 72 -2.98 -4.01 14.39
N ILE A 73 -2.39 -3.69 13.24
CA ILE A 73 -1.34 -4.49 12.59
C ILE A 73 -0.07 -3.66 12.40
N GLU A 74 1.06 -4.30 12.66
CA GLU A 74 2.39 -3.74 12.40
C GLU A 74 3.07 -4.49 11.27
N PHE A 75 3.65 -3.77 10.32
CA PHE A 75 4.39 -4.34 9.22
C PHE A 75 5.51 -3.41 8.76
N LYS A 76 6.50 -3.97 8.08
CA LYS A 76 7.59 -3.19 7.46
C LYS A 76 7.31 -3.00 5.98
N SER A 77 7.52 -1.79 5.48
CA SER A 77 7.46 -1.47 4.05
C SER A 77 8.80 -0.96 3.61
N TYR A 78 9.24 -1.41 2.45
CA TYR A 78 10.46 -0.94 1.80
C TYR A 78 10.09 -0.14 0.56
N SER A 79 10.78 0.98 0.35
CA SER A 79 10.60 1.85 -0.81
C SER A 79 11.96 2.28 -1.33
N HIS A 80 12.22 2.07 -2.62
CA HIS A 80 13.42 2.59 -3.26
C HIS A 80 13.44 4.13 -3.34
N LEU A 81 12.30 4.78 -3.13
CA LEU A 81 12.12 6.22 -3.32
C LEU A 81 12.11 6.99 -1.98
N GLY A 82 12.60 6.38 -0.90
CA GLY A 82 12.64 6.98 0.45
C GLY A 82 11.28 7.00 1.15
N ARG A 83 10.25 7.60 0.54
CA ARG A 83 8.90 7.73 1.11
C ARG A 83 7.90 6.78 0.42
N PRO A 84 7.27 5.83 1.14
CA PRO A 84 6.22 4.98 0.56
C PRO A 84 4.97 5.78 0.16
N MET A 85 4.40 5.50 -1.02
CA MET A 85 3.23 6.24 -1.54
C MET A 85 1.95 6.09 -0.70
N ILE A 86 1.86 5.05 0.13
CA ILE A 86 0.77 4.88 1.11
C ILE A 86 0.68 6.05 2.09
N GLU A 87 1.74 6.86 2.22
CA GLU A 87 1.79 7.91 3.21
C GLU A 87 0.93 9.15 2.90
N TYR A 88 0.51 9.31 1.65
CA TYR A 88 -0.27 10.45 1.16
C TYR A 88 -1.78 10.28 1.36
N TYR A 89 -2.20 9.13 1.90
CA TYR A 89 -3.59 8.76 2.02
C TYR A 89 -3.91 8.38 3.47
N ASP A 90 -5.04 8.85 3.97
CA ASP A 90 -5.48 8.57 5.34
C ASP A 90 -5.96 7.12 5.49
N THR A 91 -6.75 6.66 4.51
CA THR A 91 -7.30 5.31 4.45
C THR A 91 -6.86 4.61 3.17
N VAL A 92 -6.37 3.38 3.30
CA VAL A 92 -5.84 2.59 2.19
C VAL A 92 -6.29 1.14 2.24
N LEU A 93 -6.44 0.52 1.07
CA LEU A 93 -6.49 -0.94 0.95
C LEU A 93 -5.05 -1.45 0.95
N LEU A 94 -4.70 -2.28 1.92
CA LEU A 94 -3.35 -2.82 2.08
C LEU A 94 -3.30 -4.32 1.83
N PHE A 95 -2.15 -4.77 1.33
CA PHE A 95 -1.82 -6.16 1.05
C PHE A 95 -0.55 -6.49 1.83
N VAL A 96 -0.66 -7.36 2.85
CA VAL A 96 0.43 -7.66 3.77
C VAL A 96 0.67 -9.17 3.79
N GLY A 97 1.91 -9.57 3.50
CA GLY A 97 2.36 -10.96 3.56
C GLY A 97 3.25 -11.23 4.76
N GLU A 98 3.12 -12.40 5.36
CA GLU A 98 4.02 -12.89 6.40
C GLU A 98 5.13 -13.74 5.80
N TYR A 99 6.37 -13.30 6.00
CA TYR A 99 7.59 -13.94 5.53
C TYR A 99 8.56 -14.15 6.69
N CYS A 100 8.90 -15.40 6.96
CA CYS A 100 9.81 -15.84 8.00
C CYS A 100 9.45 -15.24 9.39
N GLY A 101 8.15 -15.25 9.71
CA GLY A 101 7.58 -14.74 10.96
C GLY A 101 7.50 -13.21 11.04
N LYS A 102 7.69 -12.49 9.93
CA LYS A 102 7.65 -11.02 9.87
C LYS A 102 6.65 -10.56 8.82
N LEU A 103 5.91 -9.51 9.15
CA LEU A 103 4.91 -8.93 8.26
C LEU A 103 5.52 -7.82 7.40
N TYR A 104 5.25 -7.91 6.10
CA TYR A 104 5.71 -6.94 5.12
C TYR A 104 4.56 -6.47 4.24
N GLN A 105 4.54 -5.19 3.92
CA GLN A 105 3.70 -4.71 2.82
C GLN A 105 4.18 -5.35 1.53
N GLU A 106 3.26 -5.91 0.74
CA GLU A 106 3.57 -6.29 -0.62
C GLU A 106 4.01 -5.05 -1.42
N LYS A 107 5.18 -5.17 -2.05
CA LYS A 107 5.92 -4.02 -2.58
C LYS A 107 5.07 -3.22 -3.56
N TYR A 108 4.83 -1.95 -3.23
CA TYR A 108 4.01 -1.00 -4.00
C TYR A 108 2.54 -1.39 -4.18
N GLN A 109 2.04 -2.34 -3.41
CA GLN A 109 0.66 -2.80 -3.52
C GLN A 109 -0.19 -2.13 -2.47
N PHE A 110 -1.08 -1.25 -2.93
CA PHE A 110 -2.13 -0.61 -2.15
C PHE A 110 -3.16 0.03 -3.10
N PHE A 111 -4.26 0.53 -2.54
CA PHE A 111 -5.10 1.56 -3.17
C PHE A 111 -5.46 2.62 -2.13
N ASP A 112 -5.56 3.87 -2.55
CA ASP A 112 -6.24 4.93 -1.83
C ASP A 112 -7.74 4.64 -1.76
N LEU A 113 -8.34 4.81 -0.59
CA LEU A 113 -9.75 4.55 -0.37
C LEU A 113 -10.47 5.78 0.17
N TYR A 114 -11.64 6.00 -0.39
CA TYR A 114 -12.55 7.07 0.01
C TYR A 114 -13.92 6.49 0.30
N LYS A 115 -14.58 7.08 1.31
CA LYS A 115 -15.90 6.64 1.73
C LYS A 115 -16.96 7.09 0.72
N THR A 116 -17.85 6.19 0.37
CA THR A 116 -19.03 6.48 -0.45
C THR A 116 -20.19 6.89 0.42
N LYS A 117 -21.22 7.55 -0.14
CA LYS A 117 -22.38 8.01 0.64
C LYS A 117 -23.14 6.87 1.34
N ASP A 118 -23.12 5.68 0.74
CA ASP A 118 -23.72 4.47 1.32
C ASP A 118 -22.82 3.77 2.36
N GLY A 119 -21.67 4.36 2.69
CA GLY A 119 -20.78 3.91 3.76
C GLY A 119 -19.72 2.88 3.34
N ARG A 120 -19.69 2.46 2.07
CA ARG A 120 -18.65 1.57 1.53
C ARG A 120 -17.35 2.31 1.22
N TRP A 121 -16.32 1.57 0.82
CA TRP A 121 -15.03 2.09 0.38
C TRP A 121 -14.79 1.84 -1.10
N ALA A 122 -14.29 2.85 -1.80
CA ALA A 122 -13.88 2.74 -3.19
C ALA A 122 -12.61 3.56 -3.46
N SER A 123 -11.84 3.11 -4.45
CA SER A 123 -10.73 3.88 -5.01
C SER A 123 -11.22 4.64 -6.24
N PRO A 124 -11.08 5.97 -6.30
CA PRO A 124 -11.41 6.75 -7.49
C PRO A 124 -10.36 6.56 -8.60
N GLY A 125 -10.74 6.87 -9.83
CA GLY A 125 -9.84 6.78 -10.99
C GLY A 125 -9.91 5.45 -11.75
N ASP A 126 -8.92 5.25 -12.63
CA ASP A 126 -8.70 4.00 -13.34
C ASP A 126 -8.40 2.86 -12.33
N PRO A 127 -9.15 1.74 -12.35
CA PRO A 127 -8.89 0.57 -11.50
C PRO A 127 -7.46 0.05 -11.63
N TYR A 128 -6.81 0.25 -12.78
CA TYR A 128 -5.46 -0.22 -13.11
C TYR A 128 -4.38 0.84 -12.91
N LYS A 129 -4.65 1.96 -12.23
CA LYS A 129 -3.67 3.05 -12.01
C LYS A 129 -2.34 2.59 -11.39
N PHE A 130 -2.35 1.51 -10.62
CA PHE A 130 -1.16 0.89 -10.03
C PHE A 130 -0.74 -0.44 -10.69
N ASP A 131 -1.40 -0.85 -11.77
CA ASP A 131 -1.18 -2.10 -12.51
C ASP A 131 -1.35 -1.90 -14.03
N LYS A 132 -0.87 -0.77 -14.55
CA LYS A 132 -1.17 -0.30 -15.91
C LYS A 132 -0.77 -1.26 -17.04
N TYR A 133 0.15 -2.19 -16.79
CA TYR A 133 0.69 -3.14 -17.76
C TYR A 133 -0.04 -4.49 -17.81
N GLN A 134 -1.14 -4.65 -17.07
CA GLN A 134 -1.97 -5.85 -17.23
C GLN A 134 -2.55 -5.92 -18.65
N GLU A 135 -2.43 -7.09 -19.28
CA GLU A 135 -2.90 -7.35 -20.64
C GLU A 135 -4.42 -7.37 -20.72
N ASP A 136 -5.07 -8.04 -19.76
CA ASP A 136 -6.53 -8.14 -19.69
C ASP A 136 -7.11 -7.12 -18.69
N LYS A 137 -7.81 -6.12 -19.22
CA LYS A 137 -8.46 -5.05 -18.45
C LYS A 137 -9.98 -5.12 -18.51
N THR A 138 -10.55 -6.16 -17.91
CA THR A 138 -12.00 -6.40 -17.89
C THR A 138 -12.77 -5.54 -16.87
N ILE A 139 -12.12 -5.13 -15.78
CA ILE A 139 -12.77 -4.35 -14.72
C ILE A 139 -12.79 -2.88 -15.12
N LYS A 140 -13.97 -2.26 -15.11
CA LYS A 140 -14.12 -0.84 -15.43
C LYS A 140 -14.51 -0.06 -14.19
N ALA A 141 -14.05 1.18 -14.10
CA ALA A 141 -14.62 2.09 -13.11
C ALA A 141 -16.11 2.29 -13.39
N GLN A 142 -16.88 2.47 -12.33
CA GLN A 142 -18.30 2.78 -12.39
C GLN A 142 -18.56 4.15 -11.75
N SER A 143 -19.71 4.75 -12.04
CA SER A 143 -20.15 5.93 -11.31
C SER A 143 -20.35 5.57 -9.84
N ILE A 144 -19.75 6.36 -8.96
CA ILE A 144 -19.83 6.16 -7.52
C ILE A 144 -20.22 7.48 -6.88
N ASP A 145 -21.25 7.44 -6.03
CA ASP A 145 -21.63 8.59 -5.21
C ASP A 145 -20.70 8.65 -3.99
N PHE A 146 -19.54 9.28 -4.19
CA PHE A 146 -18.58 9.54 -3.13
C PHE A 146 -19.15 10.55 -2.12
N ASP A 147 -18.62 10.52 -0.90
CA ASP A 147 -18.95 11.55 0.09
C ASP A 147 -18.75 12.95 -0.51
N PRO A 148 -19.78 13.83 -0.49
CA PRO A 148 -19.76 15.10 -1.18
C PRO A 148 -18.72 16.08 -0.63
N PHE A 149 -18.16 15.83 0.56
CA PHE A 149 -17.09 16.61 1.17
C PHE A 149 -15.70 16.21 0.70
N ILE A 150 -15.54 15.11 -0.04
CA ILE A 150 -14.24 14.72 -0.60
C ILE A 150 -13.80 15.74 -1.65
N ARG A 151 -12.68 16.41 -1.36
CA ARG A 151 -12.01 17.35 -2.24
C ARG A 151 -10.51 17.06 -2.19
N ILE A 152 -10.00 16.38 -3.21
CA ILE A 152 -8.60 15.98 -3.26
C ILE A 152 -7.81 17.17 -3.82
N SER A 153 -6.73 17.58 -3.15
CA SER A 153 -5.85 18.62 -3.66
C SER A 153 -5.19 18.17 -4.96
N THR A 154 -5.26 19.01 -5.99
CA THR A 154 -4.49 18.81 -7.23
C THR A 154 -3.08 19.37 -7.14
N ILE A 155 -2.78 20.10 -6.06
CA ILE A 155 -1.45 20.62 -5.78
C ILE A 155 -0.69 19.51 -5.03
N PRO A 156 0.44 19.02 -5.58
CA PRO A 156 1.24 18.02 -4.90
C PRO A 156 1.80 18.59 -3.60
N PRO A 157 1.96 17.75 -2.56
CA PRO A 157 2.50 18.20 -1.27
C PRO A 157 3.97 18.63 -1.35
N ASP A 158 4.72 18.16 -2.36
CA ASP A 158 6.12 18.49 -2.62
C ASP A 158 6.28 18.81 -4.12
N ASP A 159 7.05 19.86 -4.47
CA ASP A 159 7.21 20.40 -5.84
C ASP A 159 7.70 19.38 -6.89
N ASP A 160 8.31 18.29 -6.44
CA ASP A 160 8.93 17.26 -7.29
C ASP A 160 8.07 15.98 -7.43
N ASP A 161 6.85 15.97 -6.89
CA ASP A 161 6.00 14.78 -6.86
C ASP A 161 4.98 14.72 -8.01
N GLN A 162 5.47 14.85 -9.25
CA GLN A 162 4.68 14.63 -10.48
C GLN A 162 4.12 13.19 -10.61
N ARG A 163 4.47 12.29 -9.68
CA ARG A 163 3.98 10.91 -9.64
C ARG A 163 2.54 10.80 -9.14
N PHE A 164 1.98 11.87 -8.59
CA PHE A 164 0.65 11.85 -7.98
C PHE A 164 -0.44 12.37 -8.91
N GLN A 165 -1.35 11.44 -9.19
CA GLN A 165 -2.74 11.66 -9.58
C GLN A 165 -2.95 12.46 -10.86
N ASN A 166 -2.93 11.74 -11.99
CA ASN A 166 -3.63 12.18 -13.18
C ASN A 166 -5.15 12.19 -12.89
N TYR A 167 -5.68 13.35 -12.52
CA TYR A 167 -7.11 13.57 -12.33
C TYR A 167 -7.80 13.72 -13.69
N GLU A 168 -7.97 12.60 -14.38
CA GLU A 168 -8.51 12.57 -15.73
C GLU A 168 -10.03 12.39 -15.77
N ALA A 169 -10.65 12.98 -16.79
CA ALA A 169 -12.02 12.60 -17.17
C ALA A 169 -12.02 11.17 -17.74
N PRO A 170 -13.09 10.37 -17.50
CA PRO A 170 -14.33 10.72 -16.82
C PRO A 170 -14.30 10.52 -15.30
N TYR A 171 -13.16 10.15 -14.72
CA TYR A 171 -13.07 9.75 -13.32
C TYR A 171 -13.21 10.90 -12.33
N TYR A 172 -12.75 12.09 -12.72
CA TYR A 172 -12.75 13.27 -11.87
C TYR A 172 -13.39 14.46 -12.57
N ARG A 173 -13.94 15.36 -11.75
CA ARG A 173 -14.25 16.73 -12.14
C ARG A 173 -13.33 17.67 -11.39
N LEU A 174 -12.64 18.53 -12.14
CA LEU A 174 -11.77 19.55 -11.58
C LEU A 174 -12.59 20.80 -11.23
N ILE A 175 -12.38 21.35 -10.04
CA ILE A 175 -12.95 22.60 -9.54
C ILE A 175 -11.82 23.39 -8.88
N GLY A 176 -11.23 24.34 -9.62
CA GLY A 176 -10.05 25.05 -9.16
C GLY A 176 -8.87 24.11 -8.93
N ASP A 177 -8.29 24.15 -7.72
CA ASP A 177 -7.19 23.30 -7.26
C ASP A 177 -7.66 21.98 -6.61
N LYS A 178 -8.92 21.60 -6.85
CA LYS A 178 -9.53 20.39 -6.28
C LYS A 178 -10.03 19.44 -7.35
N ALA A 179 -9.78 18.15 -7.14
CA ALA A 179 -10.39 17.06 -7.88
C ALA A 179 -11.54 16.46 -7.06
N VAL A 180 -12.70 16.36 -7.69
CA VAL A 180 -13.89 15.70 -7.15
C VAL A 180 -14.02 14.34 -7.83
N PRO A 181 -13.95 13.22 -7.09
CA PRO A 181 -14.11 11.90 -7.69
C PRO A 181 -15.56 11.68 -8.14
N LEU A 182 -15.74 11.15 -9.35
CA LEU A 182 -17.03 10.83 -9.97
C LEU A 182 -17.17 9.33 -10.27
N MET A 183 -16.06 8.67 -10.54
CA MET A 183 -16.01 7.25 -10.84
C MET A 183 -14.86 6.57 -10.11
N GLY A 184 -15.05 5.29 -9.83
CA GLY A 184 -14.05 4.45 -9.19
C GLY A 184 -14.45 2.99 -9.14
N THR A 185 -13.80 2.25 -8.25
CA THR A 185 -13.98 0.81 -8.11
C THR A 185 -14.01 0.41 -6.65
N TYR A 186 -14.95 -0.45 -6.28
CA TYR A 186 -15.07 -1.00 -4.93
C TYR A 186 -14.01 -2.06 -4.65
N ILE A 187 -13.72 -2.27 -3.37
CA ILE A 187 -12.65 -3.16 -2.86
C ILE A 187 -12.62 -4.53 -3.55
N LYS A 188 -13.77 -5.22 -3.69
CA LYS A 188 -13.82 -6.58 -4.25
C LYS A 188 -13.21 -6.65 -5.66
N ASP A 189 -13.49 -5.66 -6.49
CA ASP A 189 -12.95 -5.61 -7.85
C ASP A 189 -11.50 -5.08 -7.87
N LEU A 190 -11.13 -4.17 -6.97
CA LEU A 190 -9.72 -3.76 -6.79
C LEU A 190 -8.81 -4.95 -6.42
N ILE A 191 -9.30 -5.87 -5.59
CA ILE A 191 -8.56 -7.08 -5.24
C ILE A 191 -8.39 -7.97 -6.47
N LYS A 192 -9.45 -8.17 -7.27
CA LYS A 192 -9.36 -8.92 -8.53
C LYS A 192 -8.35 -8.30 -9.49
N VAL A 193 -8.31 -6.96 -9.60
CA VAL A 193 -7.27 -6.28 -10.39
C VAL A 193 -5.89 -6.70 -9.89
N LYS A 194 -5.60 -6.60 -8.60
CA LYS A 194 -4.28 -6.98 -8.07
C LYS A 194 -3.96 -8.45 -8.27
N MET A 195 -4.93 -9.33 -8.10
CA MET A 195 -4.77 -10.78 -8.33
C MET A 195 -4.65 -11.14 -9.81
N GLY A 196 -5.14 -10.31 -10.74
CA GLY A 196 -4.90 -10.47 -12.17
C GLY A 196 -3.50 -10.04 -12.62
N GLY A 197 -2.81 -9.21 -11.84
CA GLY A 197 -1.49 -8.67 -12.18
C GLY A 197 -0.44 -8.89 -11.10
N SER A 198 -0.08 -7.83 -10.39
CA SER A 198 1.11 -7.80 -9.52
C SER A 198 1.09 -8.85 -8.40
N LEU A 199 -0.09 -9.29 -7.98
CA LEU A 199 -0.28 -10.27 -6.91
C LEU A 199 -0.78 -11.64 -7.39
N LYS A 200 -0.78 -11.92 -8.71
CA LYS A 200 -1.29 -13.18 -9.27
C LYS A 200 -0.70 -14.45 -8.68
N ASN A 201 0.56 -14.37 -8.24
CA ASN A 201 1.27 -15.52 -7.69
C ASN A 201 1.04 -15.73 -6.19
N LYS A 202 0.25 -14.90 -5.50
CA LYS A 202 0.07 -14.99 -4.03
C LYS A 202 -0.95 -16.05 -3.61
N ASN A 203 -1.56 -16.77 -4.55
CA ASN A 203 -2.51 -17.88 -4.30
C ASN A 203 -3.62 -17.53 -3.29
N ILE A 204 -4.20 -16.34 -3.44
CA ILE A 204 -5.31 -15.89 -2.59
C ILE A 204 -6.60 -16.55 -3.05
N ASP A 205 -7.32 -17.14 -2.09
CA ASP A 205 -8.65 -17.70 -2.32
C ASP A 205 -9.70 -16.57 -2.36
N LEU A 206 -10.13 -16.21 -3.57
CA LEU A 206 -11.07 -15.10 -3.79
C LEU A 206 -12.46 -15.36 -3.16
N ASP A 207 -12.81 -16.62 -2.91
CA ASP A 207 -14.09 -16.98 -2.28
C ASP A 207 -14.10 -16.70 -0.77
N LYS A 208 -12.92 -16.48 -0.17
CA LYS A 208 -12.77 -16.10 1.24
C LYS A 208 -12.76 -14.59 1.48
N ILE A 209 -12.95 -13.78 0.44
CA ILE A 209 -13.07 -12.32 0.56
C ILE A 209 -14.45 -11.99 1.15
N LYS A 210 -14.43 -11.23 2.26
CA LYS A 210 -15.64 -10.77 2.97
C LYS A 210 -16.28 -9.54 2.31
#